data_AF-A0AAW1Y773-F1
#
_entry.id   AF-A0AAW1Y773-F1
#
_cell.length_a   1.000
_cell.length_b   1.000
_cell.length_c   1.000
_cell.angle_alpha   90.00
_cell.angle_beta   90.00
_cell.angle_gamma   90.00
#
_symmetry.space_group_name_H-M   'P 1'
#
loop_
_entity.id
_entity.type
_entity.pdbx_description
1 polymer ?
#
loop_
_entity_poly.entity_id
_entity_poly.type
_entity_poly.pdbx_seq_one_letter_code
_entity_poly.pdbx_strand_id
1 'polypeptide(L)'
;MYSPLAYAFAQVAIELPYVFAQTILYGVIVYAMIGFEWTVTKFLWYLFFMYFTFLYFTFYGMMGVAFTPNQHVAAISASAFYAVWNVFSGFIIPRTRIPIWWRWYYWACPMAWSLYGLATSQFGDLQNKLETGETVEEFMRSYFGFKHEFLGVVAAVVAGFAVLFAFVFALSIKMLNFQRR
;
A
#
# COMPACT_ATOMS: atom_id res chain seq x y z
N MET A 1 -27.38 1.39 22.70
CA MET A 1 -26.73 1.39 21.36
C MET A 1 -25.26 1.70 21.57
N TYR A 2 -24.35 0.89 21.05
CA TYR A 2 -22.90 1.09 21.25
C TYR A 2 -22.44 2.43 20.66
N SER A 3 -21.40 3.03 21.26
CA SER A 3 -20.78 4.24 20.69
C SER A 3 -20.29 3.94 19.27
N PRO A 4 -20.54 4.82 18.28
CA PRO A 4 -20.07 4.63 16.90
C PRO A 4 -18.55 4.41 16.81
N LEU A 5 -17.78 5.02 17.71
CA LEU A 5 -16.34 4.80 17.81
C LEU A 5 -16.00 3.39 18.30
N ALA A 6 -16.72 2.86 19.28
CA ALA A 6 -16.50 1.49 19.76
C ALA A 6 -16.75 0.46 18.66
N TYR A 7 -17.77 0.69 17.81
CA TYR A 7 -18.02 -0.12 16.63
C TYR A 7 -16.87 -0.02 15.60
N ALA A 8 -16.43 1.20 15.27
CA ALA A 8 -15.34 1.40 14.32
C ALA A 8 -14.03 0.72 14.77
N PHE A 9 -13.68 0.83 16.06
CA PHE A 9 -12.50 0.16 16.61
C PHE A 9 -12.62 -1.36 16.59
N ALA A 10 -13.80 -1.90 16.94
CA ALA A 10 -14.03 -3.34 16.87
C ALA A 10 -13.90 -3.87 15.43
N GLN A 11 -14.41 -3.13 14.45
CA GLN A 11 -14.30 -3.48 13.04
C GLN A 11 -12.85 -3.39 12.53
N VAL A 12 -12.10 -2.36 12.89
CA VAL A 12 -10.67 -2.30 12.55
C VAL A 12 -9.89 -3.43 13.21
N ALA A 13 -10.21 -3.77 14.46
CA ALA A 13 -9.51 -4.81 15.21
C ALA A 13 -9.72 -6.22 14.64
N ILE A 14 -10.91 -6.54 14.11
CA ILE A 14 -11.19 -7.86 13.52
C ILE A 14 -10.54 -8.05 12.15
N GLU A 15 -10.34 -6.95 11.41
CA GLU A 15 -9.67 -6.99 10.10
C GLU A 15 -8.17 -7.29 10.22
N LEU A 16 -7.50 -6.87 11.30
CA LEU A 16 -6.07 -7.12 11.50
C LEU A 16 -5.69 -8.62 11.41
N PRO A 17 -6.26 -9.55 12.21
CA PRO A 17 -5.93 -10.96 12.12
C PRO A 17 -6.40 -11.59 10.81
N TYR A 18 -7.52 -11.15 10.24
CA TYR A 18 -8.05 -11.69 8.99
C TYR A 18 -7.13 -11.37 7.82
N VAL A 19 -6.77 -10.09 7.67
CA VAL A 19 -5.83 -9.63 6.65
C VAL A 19 -4.44 -10.25 6.86
N PHE A 20 -4.02 -10.47 8.10
CA PHE A 20 -2.75 -11.14 8.38
C PHE A 20 -2.72 -12.58 7.86
N ALA A 21 -3.77 -13.37 8.17
CA ALA A 21 -3.91 -14.73 7.66
C ALA A 21 -3.99 -14.77 6.13
N GLN A 22 -4.77 -13.86 5.53
CA GLN A 22 -4.87 -13.72 4.08
C GLN A 22 -3.50 -13.39 3.45
N THR A 23 -2.74 -12.49 4.08
CA THR A 23 -1.42 -12.09 3.59
C THR A 23 -0.43 -13.24 3.65
N ILE A 24 -0.43 -14.06 4.70
CA ILE A 24 0.44 -15.23 4.77
C ILE A 24 0.08 -16.22 3.66
N LEU A 25 -1.21 -16.56 3.53
CA LEU A 25 -1.68 -17.53 2.56
C LEU A 25 -1.34 -17.10 1.12
N TYR A 26 -1.70 -15.87 0.77
CA TYR A 26 -1.41 -15.30 -0.55
C TYR A 26 0.09 -15.08 -0.75
N GLY A 27 0.75 -14.52 0.25
CA GLY A 27 2.13 -14.08 0.20
C GLY A 27 3.09 -15.23 -0.04
N VAL A 28 2.95 -16.35 0.70
CA VAL A 28 3.81 -17.53 0.56
C VAL A 28 3.71 -18.11 -0.85
N ILE A 29 2.49 -18.26 -1.38
CA ILE A 29 2.26 -18.82 -2.72
C ILE A 29 2.90 -17.92 -3.77
N VAL A 30 2.64 -16.62 -3.73
CA VAL A 30 3.15 -15.68 -4.74
C VAL A 30 4.66 -15.51 -4.66
N TYR A 31 5.23 -15.47 -3.45
CA TYR A 31 6.68 -15.39 -3.25
C TYR A 31 7.39 -16.58 -3.89
N ALA A 32 6.84 -17.79 -3.72
CA ALA A 32 7.34 -19.00 -4.34
C ALA A 32 7.22 -18.99 -5.86
N MET A 33 6.06 -18.57 -6.40
CA MET A 33 5.82 -18.56 -7.85
C MET A 33 6.68 -17.55 -8.61
N ILE A 34 6.96 -16.38 -8.02
CA ILE A 34 7.84 -15.38 -8.63
C ILE A 34 9.30 -15.86 -8.63
N GLY A 35 9.67 -16.77 -7.73
CA GLY A 35 11.03 -17.24 -7.58
C GLY A 35 11.93 -16.22 -6.86
N PHE A 36 11.38 -15.48 -5.89
CA PHE A 36 12.18 -14.60 -5.06
C PHE A 36 13.20 -15.39 -4.22
N GLU A 37 14.29 -14.71 -3.85
CA GLU A 37 15.35 -15.31 -3.05
C GLU A 37 14.85 -15.69 -1.66
N TRP A 38 15.03 -16.95 -1.25
CA TRP A 38 14.55 -17.45 0.04
C TRP A 38 15.49 -17.08 1.20
N THR A 39 15.58 -15.80 1.50
CA THR A 39 16.20 -15.29 2.73
C THR A 39 15.14 -14.79 3.70
N VAL A 40 15.30 -15.12 4.99
CA VAL A 40 14.32 -14.76 6.05
C VAL A 40 14.05 -13.25 6.07
N THR A 41 15.10 -12.44 5.92
CA THR A 41 14.98 -10.98 5.89
C THR A 41 14.13 -10.48 4.73
N LYS A 42 14.37 -10.95 3.48
CA LYS A 42 13.60 -10.53 2.30
C LYS A 42 12.16 -11.01 2.36
N PHE A 43 11.94 -12.22 2.86
CA PHE A 43 10.60 -12.77 3.05
C PHE A 43 9.80 -11.99 4.11
N LEU A 44 10.41 -11.62 5.25
CA LEU A 44 9.74 -10.81 6.27
C LEU A 44 9.42 -9.41 5.77
N TRP A 45 10.33 -8.77 5.01
CA TRP A 45 10.05 -7.49 4.38
C TRP A 45 8.90 -7.57 3.38
N TYR A 46 8.89 -8.62 2.54
CA TYR A 46 7.81 -8.88 1.62
C TYR A 46 6.46 -9.04 2.34
N LEU A 47 6.41 -9.89 3.38
CA LEU A 47 5.20 -10.07 4.19
C LEU A 47 4.76 -8.76 4.85
N PHE A 48 5.69 -7.97 5.38
CA PHE A 48 5.38 -6.67 5.97
C PHE A 48 4.71 -5.74 4.96
N PHE A 49 5.34 -5.52 3.80
CA PHE A 49 4.80 -4.61 2.79
C PHE A 49 3.48 -5.12 2.22
N MET A 50 3.35 -6.42 1.99
CA MET A 50 2.09 -7.02 1.54
C MET A 50 0.98 -6.89 2.58
N TYR A 51 1.28 -7.14 3.86
CA TYR A 51 0.31 -7.06 4.95
C TYR A 51 -0.26 -5.66 5.08
N PHE A 52 0.61 -4.64 5.21
CA PHE A 52 0.13 -3.27 5.32
C PHE A 52 -0.51 -2.77 4.02
N THR A 53 -0.11 -3.31 2.87
CA THR A 53 -0.77 -2.99 1.60
C THR A 53 -2.21 -3.48 1.57
N PHE A 54 -2.45 -4.75 1.88
CA PHE A 54 -3.80 -5.28 2.00
C PHE A 54 -4.60 -4.54 3.07
N LEU A 55 -3.96 -4.24 4.21
CA LEU A 55 -4.62 -3.56 5.32
C LEU A 55 -5.11 -2.16 4.95
N TYR A 56 -4.25 -1.33 4.32
CA TYR A 56 -4.69 0.00 3.91
C TYR A 56 -5.76 -0.07 2.81
N PHE A 57 -5.74 -1.06 1.90
CA PHE A 57 -6.79 -1.22 0.89
C PHE A 57 -8.13 -1.59 1.54
N THR A 58 -8.12 -2.50 2.52
CA THR A 58 -9.31 -2.85 3.31
C THR A 58 -9.86 -1.62 4.03
N PHE A 59 -9.00 -0.86 4.69
CA PHE A 59 -9.40 0.35 5.42
C PHE A 59 -9.90 1.46 4.49
N TYR A 60 -9.27 1.61 3.32
CA TYR A 60 -9.73 2.52 2.28
C TYR A 60 -11.12 2.14 1.75
N GLY A 61 -11.38 0.85 1.54
CA GLY A 61 -12.70 0.35 1.16
C GLY A 61 -13.77 0.66 2.22
N MET A 62 -13.47 0.37 3.49
CA MET A 62 -14.37 0.69 4.60
C MET A 62 -14.63 2.19 4.73
N MET A 63 -13.60 3.02 4.58
CA MET A 63 -13.71 4.47 4.51
C MET A 63 -14.62 4.93 3.36
N GLY A 64 -14.43 4.37 2.16
CA GLY A 64 -15.23 4.71 0.98
C GLY A 64 -16.72 4.39 1.16
N VAL A 65 -17.04 3.25 1.75
CA VAL A 65 -18.43 2.89 2.10
C VAL A 65 -18.98 3.83 3.18
N ALA A 66 -18.17 4.20 4.18
CA ALA A 66 -18.60 5.13 5.23
C ALA A 66 -18.91 6.55 4.70
N PHE A 67 -18.23 7.01 3.65
CA PHE A 67 -18.49 8.33 3.07
C PHE A 67 -19.67 8.38 2.11
N THR A 68 -20.03 7.25 1.51
CA THR A 68 -21.01 7.21 0.42
C THR A 68 -22.38 6.75 0.91
N PRO A 69 -23.47 7.19 0.24
CA PRO A 69 -24.82 6.78 0.65
C PRO A 69 -25.16 5.34 0.26
N ASN A 70 -24.43 4.75 -0.71
CA ASN A 70 -24.66 3.40 -1.21
C ASN A 70 -23.34 2.78 -1.67
N GLN A 71 -23.19 1.47 -1.45
CA GLN A 71 -22.06 0.65 -1.92
C GLN A 71 -21.75 0.81 -3.42
N HIS A 72 -22.75 1.02 -4.28
CA HIS A 72 -22.48 1.22 -5.72
C HIS A 72 -21.72 2.52 -5.99
N VAL A 73 -22.07 3.59 -5.28
CA VAL A 73 -21.37 4.88 -5.38
C VAL A 73 -19.97 4.76 -4.77
N ALA A 74 -19.82 4.01 -3.67
CA ALA A 74 -18.53 3.69 -3.08
C ALA A 74 -17.60 3.01 -4.11
N ALA A 75 -18.11 1.99 -4.79
CA ALA A 75 -17.35 1.21 -5.77
C ALA A 75 -16.90 2.04 -6.98
N ILE A 76 -17.81 2.87 -7.54
CA ILE A 76 -17.48 3.77 -8.65
C ILE A 76 -16.44 4.82 -8.22
N SER A 77 -16.57 5.36 -7.01
CA SER A 77 -15.61 6.34 -6.50
C SER A 77 -14.24 5.68 -6.29
N ALA A 78 -14.22 4.49 -5.67
CA ALA A 78 -12.99 3.74 -5.42
C ALA A 78 -12.27 3.38 -6.72
N SER A 79 -12.98 2.96 -7.77
CA SER A 79 -12.36 2.61 -9.06
C SER A 79 -11.67 3.81 -9.72
N ALA A 80 -12.26 5.01 -9.62
CA ALA A 80 -11.63 6.24 -10.10
C ALA A 80 -10.31 6.52 -9.38
N PHE A 81 -10.28 6.45 -8.05
CA PHE A 81 -9.04 6.62 -7.27
C PHE A 81 -8.01 5.54 -7.56
N TYR A 82 -8.42 4.28 -7.72
CA TYR A 82 -7.52 3.19 -8.09
C TYR A 82 -6.86 3.43 -9.45
N ALA A 83 -7.61 3.95 -10.43
CA ALA A 83 -7.05 4.28 -11.73
C ALA A 83 -5.95 5.36 -11.61
N VAL A 84 -6.19 6.41 -10.82
CA VAL A 84 -5.19 7.47 -10.61
C VAL A 84 -3.98 6.94 -9.84
N TRP A 85 -4.18 6.17 -8.77
CA TRP A 85 -3.06 5.54 -8.04
C TRP A 85 -2.25 4.63 -8.94
N ASN A 86 -2.88 3.84 -9.81
CA ASN A 86 -2.19 2.93 -10.73
C ASN A 86 -1.22 3.68 -11.65
N VAL A 87 -1.67 4.78 -12.28
CA VAL A 87 -0.85 5.58 -13.21
C VAL A 87 0.33 6.26 -12.49
N PHE A 88 0.08 6.83 -11.31
CA PHE A 88 1.09 7.60 -10.58
C PHE A 88 1.85 6.80 -9.51
N SER A 89 1.64 5.47 -9.45
CA SER A 89 2.32 4.58 -8.51
C SER A 89 3.84 4.47 -8.75
N GLY A 90 4.35 4.97 -9.88
CA GLY A 90 5.77 4.85 -10.22
C GLY A 90 6.11 3.66 -11.11
N PHE A 91 5.17 2.74 -11.33
CA PHE A 91 5.37 1.61 -12.26
C PHE A 91 5.18 2.02 -13.72
N ILE A 92 4.01 2.59 -14.06
CA ILE A 92 3.70 3.05 -15.43
C ILE A 92 4.53 4.28 -15.78
N ILE A 93 4.52 5.28 -14.89
CA ILE A 93 5.30 6.50 -15.05
C ILE A 93 6.33 6.56 -13.92
N PRO A 94 7.62 6.31 -14.20
CA PRO A 94 8.67 6.39 -13.21
C PRO A 94 8.70 7.78 -12.57
N ARG A 95 8.96 7.84 -11.26
CA ARG A 95 9.01 9.09 -10.48
C ARG A 95 9.92 10.15 -11.11
N THR A 96 11.03 9.72 -11.71
CA THR A 96 12.04 10.57 -12.38
C THR A 96 11.48 11.31 -13.59
N ARG A 97 10.48 10.74 -14.28
CA ARG A 97 9.83 11.30 -15.47
C ARG A 97 8.56 12.08 -15.17
N ILE A 98 8.06 12.05 -13.93
CA ILE A 98 6.89 12.85 -13.53
C ILE A 98 7.30 14.34 -13.47
N PRO A 99 6.54 15.25 -14.13
CA PRO A 99 6.76 16.68 -14.05
C PRO A 99 6.83 17.17 -12.61
N ILE A 100 7.71 18.13 -12.33
CA ILE A 100 8.00 18.57 -10.95
C ILE A 100 6.73 19.01 -10.22
N TRP A 101 5.79 19.68 -10.90
CA TRP A 101 4.53 20.14 -10.33
C TRP A 101 3.52 19.03 -10.02
N TRP A 102 3.65 17.83 -10.60
CA TRP A 102 2.82 16.63 -10.28
C TRP A 102 3.49 15.68 -9.30
N ARG A 103 4.76 15.89 -8.96
CA ARG A 103 5.56 14.96 -8.14
C ARG A 103 5.05 14.83 -6.71
N TRP A 104 4.32 15.82 -6.18
CA TRP A 104 3.70 15.72 -4.85
C TRP A 104 2.67 14.57 -4.80
N TYR A 105 1.95 14.31 -5.90
CA TYR A 105 0.92 13.28 -5.93
C TYR A 105 1.52 11.87 -5.82
N TYR A 106 2.69 11.66 -6.42
CA TYR A 106 3.46 10.42 -6.24
C TYR A 106 3.70 10.12 -4.75
N TRP A 107 4.07 11.14 -3.97
CA TRP A 107 4.31 10.97 -2.53
C TRP A 107 3.03 10.82 -1.70
N ALA A 108 1.90 11.33 -2.20
CA ALA A 108 0.59 11.14 -1.58
C ALA A 108 -0.05 9.78 -1.91
N CYS A 109 0.43 9.10 -2.95
CA CYS A 109 -0.11 7.83 -3.41
C CYS A 109 0.41 6.66 -2.54
N PRO A 110 -0.46 5.94 -1.79
CA PRO A 110 -0.02 4.82 -0.96
C PRO A 110 0.58 3.67 -1.79
N MET A 111 0.05 3.43 -2.99
CA MET A 111 0.56 2.40 -3.90
C MET A 111 1.99 2.66 -4.35
N ALA A 112 2.41 3.94 -4.45
CA ALA A 112 3.77 4.28 -4.81
C ALA A 112 4.79 3.82 -3.75
N TRP A 113 4.41 3.92 -2.47
CA TRP A 113 5.24 3.48 -1.35
C TRP A 113 5.27 1.96 -1.23
N SER A 114 4.16 1.27 -1.48
CA SER A 114 4.13 -0.20 -1.55
C SER A 114 5.10 -0.72 -2.62
N LEU A 115 5.03 -0.16 -3.83
CA LEU A 115 5.92 -0.57 -4.92
C LEU A 115 7.37 -0.25 -4.65
N TYR A 116 7.66 0.94 -4.11
CA TYR A 116 9.01 1.30 -3.68
C TYR A 116 9.52 0.24 -2.68
N GLY A 117 8.77 -0.03 -1.61
CA GLY A 117 9.16 -0.93 -0.54
C GLY A 117 9.40 -2.36 -1.03
N LEU A 118 8.45 -2.91 -1.79
CA LEU A 118 8.57 -4.24 -2.37
C LEU A 118 9.77 -4.34 -3.31
N ALA A 119 9.88 -3.45 -4.29
CA ALA A 119 10.97 -3.49 -5.26
C ALA A 119 12.33 -3.37 -4.56
N THR A 120 12.46 -2.40 -3.64
CA THR A 120 13.71 -2.12 -2.94
C THR A 120 14.12 -3.23 -1.98
N SER A 121 13.16 -3.89 -1.33
CA SER A 121 13.42 -5.00 -0.42
C SER A 121 13.88 -6.28 -1.12
N GLN A 122 13.40 -6.52 -2.35
CA GLN A 122 13.71 -7.75 -3.09
C GLN A 122 14.91 -7.61 -4.01
N PHE A 123 15.07 -6.44 -4.63
CA PHE A 123 16.03 -6.21 -5.71
C PHE A 123 17.09 -5.14 -5.39
N GLY A 124 16.88 -4.33 -4.33
CA GLY A 124 17.73 -3.17 -4.05
C GLY A 124 19.15 -3.49 -3.58
N ASP A 125 19.44 -4.74 -3.25
CA ASP A 125 20.74 -5.25 -2.82
C ASP A 125 21.42 -6.14 -3.88
N LEU A 126 20.77 -6.37 -5.02
CA LEU A 126 21.29 -7.26 -6.06
C LEU A 126 22.33 -6.55 -6.94
N GLN A 127 23.56 -7.05 -6.90
CA GLN A 127 24.69 -6.58 -7.72
C GLN A 127 24.79 -7.29 -9.08
N ASN A 128 23.81 -8.14 -9.43
CA ASN A 128 23.80 -8.85 -10.70
C ASN A 128 23.72 -7.85 -11.85
N LYS A 129 24.54 -8.06 -12.88
CA LYS A 129 24.54 -7.21 -14.07
C LYS A 129 23.38 -7.58 -14.98
N LEU A 130 22.68 -6.56 -15.46
CA LEU A 130 21.70 -6.66 -16.53
C LEU A 130 22.41 -6.80 -17.88
N GLU A 131 21.67 -7.17 -18.92
CA GLU A 131 22.19 -7.20 -20.31
C GLU A 131 22.69 -5.83 -20.79
N THR A 132 22.21 -4.75 -20.17
CA THR A 132 22.67 -3.37 -20.38
C THR A 132 24.03 -3.07 -19.74
N GLY A 133 24.59 -3.96 -18.93
CA GLY A 133 25.89 -3.84 -18.27
C GLY A 133 25.85 -3.17 -16.88
N GLU A 134 24.76 -2.50 -16.52
CA GLU A 134 24.51 -1.89 -15.20
C GLU A 134 24.03 -2.94 -14.18
N THR A 135 24.25 -2.71 -12.88
CA THR A 135 23.70 -3.59 -11.84
C THR A 135 22.20 -3.35 -11.64
N VAL A 136 21.49 -4.35 -11.10
CA VAL A 136 20.07 -4.19 -10.73
C VAL A 136 19.87 -3.03 -9.74
N GLU A 137 20.76 -2.88 -8.75
CA GLU A 137 20.73 -1.73 -7.84
C GLU A 137 20.87 -0.39 -8.59
N GLU A 138 21.84 -0.28 -9.50
CA GLU A 138 22.06 0.94 -10.29
C GLU A 138 20.83 1.30 -11.14
N PHE A 139 20.22 0.30 -11.78
CA PHE A 139 18.99 0.48 -12.55
C PHE A 139 17.82 0.96 -11.67
N MET A 140 17.65 0.37 -10.49
CA MET A 140 16.61 0.80 -9.54
C MET A 140 16.82 2.24 -9.08
N ARG A 141 18.06 2.65 -8.84
CA ARG A 141 18.42 4.01 -8.44
C ARG A 141 18.26 5.01 -9.60
N SER A 142 18.69 4.67 -10.81
CA SER A 142 18.71 5.58 -11.96
C SER A 142 17.31 5.75 -12.58
N TYR A 143 16.61 4.65 -12.82
CA TYR A 143 15.33 4.64 -13.52
C TYR A 143 14.17 4.99 -12.60
N PHE A 144 14.02 4.27 -11.48
CA PHE A 144 12.92 4.47 -10.53
C PHE A 144 13.22 5.51 -9.44
N GLY A 145 14.50 5.78 -9.16
CA GLY A 145 14.89 6.66 -8.06
C GLY A 145 14.76 6.00 -6.70
N PHE A 146 14.74 4.66 -6.64
CA PHE A 146 14.59 3.89 -5.42
C PHE A 146 15.93 3.71 -4.72
N LYS A 147 15.98 4.05 -3.44
CA LYS A 147 17.14 3.96 -2.56
C LYS A 147 16.88 2.93 -1.46
N HIS A 148 17.78 1.94 -1.34
CA HIS A 148 17.69 0.88 -0.33
C HIS A 148 17.77 1.39 1.12
N GLU A 149 18.60 2.39 1.36
CA GLU A 149 18.73 3.04 2.68
C GLU A 149 17.43 3.68 3.18
N PHE A 150 16.48 3.97 2.28
CA PHE A 150 15.22 4.61 2.63
C PHE A 150 14.11 3.60 3.01
N LEU A 151 14.39 2.31 2.95
CA LEU A 151 13.40 1.24 3.12
C LEU A 151 12.67 1.33 4.48
N GLY A 152 13.37 1.68 5.57
CA GLY A 152 12.74 1.89 6.88
C GLY A 152 11.74 3.04 6.90
N VAL A 153 12.02 4.13 6.19
CA VAL A 153 11.09 5.27 6.06
C VAL A 153 9.88 4.87 5.23
N VAL A 154 10.09 4.15 4.13
CA VAL A 154 9.01 3.61 3.28
C VAL A 154 8.09 2.72 4.10
N ALA A 155 8.66 1.83 4.93
CA ALA A 155 7.90 0.97 5.83
C ALA A 155 7.03 1.77 6.82
N ALA A 156 7.59 2.80 7.44
CA ALA A 156 6.86 3.68 8.34
C ALA A 156 5.73 4.44 7.64
N VAL A 157 5.96 4.92 6.41
CA VAL A 157 4.95 5.64 5.61
C VAL A 157 3.79 4.71 5.22
N VAL A 158 4.07 3.48 4.77
CA VAL A 158 3.03 2.51 4.41
C VAL A 158 2.18 2.14 5.62
N ALA A 159 2.79 1.91 6.79
CA ALA A 159 2.07 1.70 8.04
C ALA A 159 1.25 2.95 8.44
N GLY A 160 1.83 4.14 8.23
CA GLY A 160 1.16 5.42 8.46
C GLY A 160 -0.11 5.60 7.62
N PHE A 161 -0.11 5.19 6.36
CA PHE A 161 -1.32 5.19 5.52
C PHE A 161 -2.42 4.26 6.05
N ALA A 162 -2.06 3.07 6.53
CA ALA A 162 -3.03 2.18 7.16
C ALA A 162 -3.65 2.85 8.41
N VAL A 163 -2.84 3.40 9.29
CA VAL A 163 -3.34 4.12 10.49
C VAL A 163 -4.21 5.32 10.09
N LEU A 164 -3.79 6.09 9.09
CA LEU A 164 -4.53 7.24 8.58
C LEU A 164 -5.90 6.83 8.05
N PHE A 165 -6.01 5.80 7.20
CA PHE A 165 -7.30 5.33 6.70
C PHE A 165 -8.20 4.75 7.80
N ALA A 166 -7.64 4.02 8.76
CA ALA A 166 -8.39 3.56 9.93
C ALA A 166 -8.95 4.73 10.76
N PHE A 167 -8.13 5.76 10.98
CA PHE A 167 -8.52 6.96 11.70
C PHE A 167 -9.62 7.75 10.97
N VAL A 168 -9.45 7.96 9.66
CA VAL A 168 -10.47 8.63 8.84
C VAL A 168 -11.77 7.83 8.84
N PHE A 169 -11.72 6.51 8.71
CA PHE A 169 -12.89 5.64 8.82
C PHE A 169 -13.63 5.81 10.17
N ALA A 170 -12.89 5.81 11.29
CA ALA A 170 -13.47 6.01 12.61
C ALA A 170 -14.12 7.40 12.77
N LEU A 171 -13.50 8.44 12.21
CA LEU A 171 -14.08 9.79 12.17
C LEU A 171 -15.33 9.86 11.30
N SER A 172 -15.31 9.20 10.13
CA SER A 172 -16.46 9.14 9.22
C SER A 172 -17.66 8.51 9.90
N ILE A 173 -17.50 7.38 10.59
CA ILE A 173 -18.59 6.74 11.34
C ILE A 173 -19.13 7.64 12.47
N LYS A 174 -18.27 8.42 13.13
CA LYS A 174 -18.70 9.35 14.19
C LYS A 174 -19.49 10.54 13.63
N MET A 175 -19.02 11.14 12.54
CA MET A 175 -19.60 12.36 11.97
C MET A 175 -20.83 12.07 11.11
N LEU A 176 -20.77 11.00 10.31
CA LEU A 176 -21.85 10.54 9.45
C LEU A 176 -22.66 9.52 10.24
N ASN A 177 -23.61 10.02 11.03
CA ASN A 177 -24.49 9.18 11.84
C ASN A 177 -25.42 8.37 10.91
N PHE A 178 -24.97 7.19 10.48
CA PHE A 178 -25.66 6.31 9.53
C PHE A 178 -27.08 5.92 9.95
N GLN A 179 -27.42 6.02 11.25
CA GLN A 179 -28.76 5.70 11.75
C GLN A 179 -29.81 6.77 11.46
N ARG A 180 -29.41 7.93 10.94
CA ARG A 180 -30.30 9.06 10.65
C ARG A 180 -30.44 9.37 9.15
N ARG A 181 -29.92 8.50 8.28
CA ARG A 181 -30.08 8.58 6.82
C ARG A 181 -31.11 7.58 6.33
#